data_AF-A0A955UED1-F1
#
_entry.id   AF-A0A955UED1-F1
#
_cell.length_a   1.000
_cell.length_b   1.000
_cell.length_c   1.000
_cell.angle_alpha   90.00
_cell.angle_beta   90.00
_cell.angle_gamma   90.00
#
_symmetry.space_group_name_H-M   'P 1'
#
loop_
_entity.id
_entity.type
_entity.pdbx_description
1 polymer ?
#
loop_
_entity_poly.entity_id
_entity_poly.type
_entity_poly.pdbx_seq_one_letter_code
_entity_poly.pdbx_strand_id
1 'polypeptide(L)' 'MLKEKGSIRYYQKRGHDKLIRVDYHGKKEVPSGTCHAILKAARIKQ' A
#
# COMPACT_ATOMS: atom_id res chain seq x y z
N MET A 1 -0.97 4.90 -9.31
CA MET A 1 -1.97 3.95 -8.78
C MET A 1 -2.32 3.01 -9.92
N LEU A 2 -2.26 1.70 -9.72
CA LEU A 2 -2.46 0.72 -10.80
C LEU A 2 -3.93 0.28 -10.91
N LYS A 3 -4.58 0.04 -9.75
CA LYS A 3 -5.96 -0.44 -9.69
C LYS A 3 -6.59 -0.12 -8.34
N GLU A 4 -7.89 0.17 -8.34
CA GLU A 4 -8.73 0.27 -7.14
C GLU A 4 -9.86 -0.76 -7.24
N LYS A 5 -10.13 -1.48 -6.15
CA LYS A 5 -11.26 -2.40 -6.03
C LYS A 5 -11.85 -2.26 -4.62
N GLY A 6 -12.90 -1.45 -4.51
CA GLY A 6 -13.50 -1.13 -3.21
C GLY A 6 -12.46 -0.51 -2.28
N SER A 7 -12.29 -1.10 -1.10
CA SER A 7 -11.29 -0.64 -0.13
C SER A 7 -9.86 -1.11 -0.41
N ILE A 8 -9.61 -1.85 -1.49
CA ILE A 8 -8.26 -2.32 -1.84
C ILE A 8 -7.67 -1.43 -2.93
N ARG A 9 -6.45 -0.95 -2.72
CA ARG A 9 -5.66 -0.24 -3.74
C ARG A 9 -4.35 -0.94 -4.02
N TYR A 10 -3.99 -0.96 -5.30
CA TYR A 10 -2.71 -1.46 -5.76
C TYR A 10 -1.85 -0.31 -6.26
N TYR A 11 -0.68 -0.17 -5.66
CA TYR A 11 0.33 0.81 -6.02
C TYR A 11 1.50 0.09 -6.66
N GLN A 12 1.93 0.61 -7.81
CA GLN A 12 3.18 0.23 -8.44
C GLN A 12 3.95 1.52 -8.67
N LYS A 13 5.23 1.52 -8.30
CA LYS A 13 6.14 2.63 -8.59
C LYS A 13 7.03 2.19 -9.75
N ARG A 14 7.18 3.04 -10.76
CA ARG A 14 8.07 2.79 -11.90
C ARG A 14 9.50 2.56 -11.37
N GLY A 15 10.10 1.42 -11.71
CA GLY A 15 11.41 1.00 -11.19
C GLY A 15 11.38 0.24 -9.85
N HIS A 16 10.20 0.01 -9.26
CA HIS A 16 10.02 -0.98 -8.20
C HIS A 16 9.26 -2.18 -8.75
N ASP A 17 9.89 -3.35 -8.70
CA ASP A 17 9.32 -4.62 -9.16
C ASP A 17 8.09 -5.06 -8.33
N LYS A 18 8.01 -4.59 -7.08
CA LYS A 18 6.97 -5.00 -6.13
C LYS A 18 5.67 -4.21 -6.34
N LEU A 19 4.58 -4.95 -6.51
CA LEU A 19 3.21 -4.44 -6.39
C LEU A 19 2.85 -4.29 -4.91
N ILE A 20 2.50 -3.08 -4.48
CA ILE A 20 2.10 -2.79 -3.10
C ILE A 20 0.58 -2.83 -3.02
N ARG A 21 0.05 -3.79 -2.27
CA ARG A 21 -1.38 -3.86 -1.93
C ARG A 21 -1.61 -3.09 -0.63
N VAL A 22 -2.56 -2.16 -0.66
CA VAL A 22 -3.04 -1.44 0.51
C VAL A 22 -4.51 -1.77 0.71
N ASP A 23 -4.82 -2.36 1.84
CA ASP A 23 -6.18 -2.66 2.26
C ASP A 23 -6.62 -1.54 3.21
N TYR A 24 -7.60 -0.77 2.77
CA TYR A 24 -8.17 0.32 3.55
C TYR A 24 -9.34 -0.19 4.37
N HIS A 25 -9.40 0.24 5.62
CA HIS A 25 -10.57 0.08 6.46
C HIS A 25 -11.40 1.36 6.37
N GLY A 26 -12.71 1.21 6.15
CA GLY A 26 -13.71 2.29 6.23
C GLY A 26 -13.25 3.65 5.68
N LYS A 27 -12.95 4.59 6.58
CA LYS A 27 -12.54 5.98 6.30
C LYS A 27 -11.16 6.14 5.63
N LYS A 28 -10.72 5.17 4.83
CA LYS A 28 -9.37 5.13 4.23
C LYS A 28 -8.26 5.08 5.29
N GLU A 29 -8.51 4.36 6.37
CA GLU A 29 -7.54 4.14 7.43
C GLU A 29 -6.82 2.81 7.22
N VAL A 30 -5.55 2.74 7.60
CA VAL A 30 -4.75 1.52 7.53
C VAL A 30 -4.19 1.29 8.94
N PRO A 31 -4.37 0.09 9.53
CA PRO A 31 -3.79 -0.23 10.83
C PRO A 31 -2.29 0.05 10.83
N SER A 32 -1.77 0.55 11.95
CA SER A 32 -0.36 0.95 12.08
C SER A 32 0.61 -0.19 11.73
N GLY A 33 0.29 -1.44 12.09
CA GLY A 33 1.09 -2.62 11.71
C GLY A 33 1.14 -2.86 10.20
N THR A 34 0.00 -2.71 9.51
CA THR A 34 -0.09 -2.81 8.05
C THR A 34 0.65 -1.65 7.37
N CYS A 35 0.57 -0.43 7.93
CA CYS A 35 1.30 0.74 7.44
C CYS A 35 2.82 0.51 7.46
N HIS A 36 3.38 0.02 8.58
CA HIS A 36 4.80 -0.30 8.66
C HIS A 36 5.23 -1.39 7.66
N ALA A 37 4.40 -2.41 7.47
CA ALA A 37 4.67 -3.45 6.48
C ALA A 37 4.69 -2.90 5.05
N ILE A 38 3.76 -2.01 4.72
CA ILE A 38 3.69 -1.32 3.42
C ILE A 38 4.93 -0.44 3.20
N LEU A 39 5.32 0.38 4.19
CA LEU A 39 6.50 1.24 4.09
C LEU A 39 7.78 0.42 3.88
N LYS A 40 7.94 -0.67 4.65
CA LYS A 40 9.06 -1.62 4.49
C LYS A 40 9.06 -2.27 3.10
N ALA A 41 7.91 -2.73 2.61
CA ALA A 41 7.78 -3.33 1.27
C ALA A 41 8.07 -2.32 0.15
N ALA A 42 7.66 -1.06 0.34
CA ALA A 42 7.91 0.04 -0.57
C ALA A 42 9.35 0.57 -0.49
N ARG A 43 10.17 0.07 0.46
CA ARG A 43 11.52 0.58 0.77
C ARG A 43 11.53 2.10 1.03
N ILE A 44 10.43 2.61 1.58
CA ILE A 44 10.34 3.98 2.04
C ILE A 44 10.92 3.95 3.45
N LYS A 45 12.16 4.45 3.60
CA LYS A 45 12.78 4.61 4.92
C LYS A 45 11.91 5.57 5.73
N GLN A 46 11.60 5.17 6.97
CA GLN A 46 11.11 6.10 7.99
C GLN A 46 12.27 6.99 8.44
#